data_AF-A0AAW0L2F2-F1
#
_entry.id   AF-A0AAW0L2F2-F1
#
_cell.length_a   1.000
_cell.length_b   1.000
_cell.length_c   1.000
_cell.angle_alpha   90.00
_cell.angle_beta   90.00
_cell.angle_gamma   90.00
#
_symmetry.space_group_name_H-M   'P 1'
#
loop_
_entity.id
_entity.type
_entity.pdbx_description
1 polymer ?
#
loop_
_entity_poly.entity_id
_entity_poly.type
_entity_poly.pdbx_seq_one_letter_code
_entity_poly.pdbx_strand_id
1 'polypeptide(L)'
;MNAHSGEILWSTANPSNATTSGPVTVANHVLFVGSIDPKGPIYAWNAKTRDILMSYETGATVFGGMSVSDGCIYVGNGYSLRLGSLSPASNAGASLYAFCLI
;
A
#
# COMPACT_ATOMS: atom_id res chain seq x y z
N MET A 1 5.79 10.23 11.35
CA MET A 1 6.84 11.26 11.53
C MET A 1 6.21 12.48 12.14
N ASN A 2 6.89 13.16 13.07
CA ASN A 2 6.48 14.48 13.53
C ASN A 2 6.70 15.50 12.40
N ALA A 3 5.64 16.21 12.00
CA ALA A 3 5.69 17.13 10.86
C ALA A 3 6.62 18.35 11.05
N HIS A 4 6.89 18.74 12.30
CA HIS A 4 7.71 19.91 12.61
C HIS A 4 9.18 19.54 12.84
N SER A 5 9.44 18.41 13.50
CA SER A 5 10.82 17.99 13.87
C SER A 5 11.43 16.95 12.93
N GLY A 6 10.63 16.28 12.10
CA GLY A 6 11.10 15.15 11.28
C GLY A 6 11.37 13.86 12.08
N GLU A 7 11.09 13.86 13.39
CA GLU A 7 11.30 12.70 14.25
C GLU A 7 10.43 11.50 13.82
N ILE A 8 11.05 10.33 13.70
CA ILE A 8 10.33 9.09 13.41
C ILE A 8 9.65 8.61 14.69
N LEU A 9 8.32 8.72 14.73
CA LEU A 9 7.51 8.26 15.86
C LEU A 9 7.48 6.74 16.01
N TRP A 10 7.48 6.02 14.88
CA TRP A 10 7.54 4.56 14.80
C TRP A 10 7.83 4.14 13.36
N SER A 11 8.29 2.90 13.18
CA SER A 11 8.39 2.22 11.88
C SER A 11 7.96 0.75 12.04
N THR A 12 7.60 0.12 10.93
CA THR A 12 7.21 -1.29 10.89
C THR A 12 7.64 -1.91 9.57
N ALA A 13 7.90 -3.21 9.57
CA ALA A 13 8.23 -3.94 8.36
C ALA A 13 6.97 -4.23 7.53
N ASN A 14 7.15 -4.27 6.21
CA ASN A 14 6.13 -4.83 5.32
C ASN A 14 5.96 -6.34 5.61
N PRO A 15 4.75 -6.83 5.92
CA PRO A 15 4.53 -8.24 6.23
C PRO A 15 4.90 -9.20 5.09
N SER A 16 4.89 -8.74 3.83
CA SER A 16 5.30 -9.55 2.67
C SER A 16 6.82 -9.59 2.46
N ASN A 17 7.61 -8.99 3.35
CA ASN A 17 9.07 -8.88 3.21
C ASN A 17 9.52 -8.25 1.87
N ALA A 18 8.71 -7.32 1.35
CA ALA A 18 9.00 -6.54 0.15
C ALA A 18 9.01 -5.04 0.45
N THR A 19 9.34 -4.21 -0.53
CA THR A 19 9.37 -2.75 -0.36
C THR A 19 7.97 -2.14 -0.49
N THR A 20 7.75 -1.02 0.18
CA THR A 20 6.59 -0.14 -0.05
C THR A 20 7.07 1.09 -0.81
N SER A 21 6.71 1.21 -2.09
CA SER A 21 7.18 2.30 -2.95
C SER A 21 6.20 3.48 -3.01
N GLY A 22 4.91 3.23 -2.75
CA GLY A 22 3.87 4.24 -2.81
C GLY A 22 3.73 5.04 -1.52
N PRO A 23 3.15 6.26 -1.58
CA PRO A 23 2.82 7.01 -0.37
C PRO A 23 1.77 6.28 0.46
N VAL A 24 1.90 6.41 1.78
CA VAL A 24 0.96 5.89 2.76
C VAL A 24 -0.22 6.85 2.90
N THR A 25 -1.42 6.29 3.04
CA THR A 25 -2.66 7.06 3.21
C THR A 25 -3.25 6.79 4.58
N VAL A 26 -3.76 7.83 5.27
CA VAL A 26 -4.40 7.66 6.57
C VAL A 26 -5.78 8.30 6.53
N ALA A 27 -6.81 7.53 6.89
CA ALA A 27 -8.18 8.02 7.05
C ALA A 27 -8.84 7.28 8.22
N ASN A 28 -9.63 8.00 9.03
CA ASN A 28 -10.36 7.42 10.18
C ASN A 28 -9.48 6.57 11.12
N HIS A 29 -8.25 7.03 11.40
CA HIS A 29 -7.24 6.30 12.20
C HIS A 29 -6.79 4.95 11.61
N VAL A 30 -7.06 4.71 10.33
CA VAL A 30 -6.59 3.55 9.60
C VAL A 30 -5.52 3.98 8.60
N LEU A 31 -4.39 3.31 8.63
CA LEU A 31 -3.27 3.49 7.72
C LEU A 31 -3.36 2.46 6.60
N PHE A 32 -3.30 2.94 5.36
CA PHE A 32 -3.39 2.13 4.17
C PHE A 32 -2.09 2.20 3.37
N VAL A 33 -1.60 1.03 2.95
CA VAL A 33 -0.32 0.90 2.24
C VAL A 33 -0.34 -0.28 1.27
N GLY A 34 0.30 -0.11 0.11
CA GLY A 34 0.53 -1.15 -0.89
C GLY A 34 1.98 -1.62 -0.93
N SER A 35 2.17 -2.87 -1.36
CA SER A 35 3.47 -3.54 -1.49
C SER A 35 3.83 -3.77 -2.95
N ILE A 36 5.13 -3.73 -3.25
CA ILE A 36 5.66 -4.12 -4.57
C ILE A 36 5.91 -5.64 -4.69
N ASP A 37 5.55 -6.42 -3.67
CA ASP A 37 5.55 -7.88 -3.79
C ASP A 37 4.73 -8.32 -5.03
N PRO A 38 5.14 -9.37 -5.77
CA PRO A 38 4.44 -9.81 -6.97
C PRO A 38 2.95 -10.16 -6.76
N LYS A 39 2.55 -10.53 -5.54
CA LYS A 39 1.13 -10.76 -5.19
C LYS A 39 0.36 -9.46 -4.93
N GLY A 40 1.06 -8.34 -4.80
CA GLY A 40 0.48 -7.03 -4.59
C GLY A 40 -0.39 -6.89 -3.35
N PRO A 41 0.08 -7.32 -2.16
CA PRO A 41 -0.71 -7.16 -0.96
C PRO A 41 -0.88 -5.67 -0.63
N ILE A 42 -2.11 -5.30 -0.34
CA ILE A 42 -2.47 -4.06 0.34
C ILE A 42 -2.80 -4.39 1.80
N TYR A 43 -2.54 -3.44 2.68
CA TYR A 43 -2.85 -3.57 4.09
C TYR A 43 -3.56 -2.34 4.63
N ALA A 44 -4.49 -2.57 5.55
CA ALA A 44 -5.11 -1.55 6.40
C ALA A 44 -4.74 -1.82 7.85
N TRP A 45 -4.10 -0.86 8.51
CA TRP A 45 -3.57 -0.99 9.85
C TRP A 45 -4.24 0.01 10.78
N ASN A 46 -4.47 -0.36 12.03
CA ASN A 46 -4.81 0.61 13.05
C ASN A 46 -3.59 1.52 13.29
N ALA A 47 -3.71 2.82 13.04
CA ALA A 47 -2.58 3.76 13.10
C ALA A 47 -2.01 3.93 14.52
N LYS A 48 -2.77 3.56 15.57
CA LYS A 48 -2.36 3.67 16.97
C LYS A 48 -1.78 2.37 17.51
N THR A 49 -2.47 1.25 17.30
CA THR A 49 -2.05 -0.06 17.84
C THR A 49 -1.04 -0.76 16.95
N ARG A 50 -1.08 -0.47 15.64
CA ARG A 50 -0.31 -1.11 14.55
C ARG A 50 -0.81 -2.52 14.20
N ASP A 51 -2.02 -2.87 14.62
CA ASP A 51 -2.65 -4.13 14.25
C ASP A 51 -3.15 -4.08 12.80
N ILE A 52 -2.98 -5.18 12.07
CA ILE A 52 -3.53 -5.32 10.72
C ILE A 52 -5.03 -5.57 10.85
N LEU A 53 -5.83 -4.62 10.37
CA LEU A 53 -7.29 -4.70 10.31
C LEU A 53 -7.75 -5.46 9.06
N MET A 54 -7.03 -5.30 7.94
CA MET A 54 -7.32 -5.99 6.68
C MET A 54 -6.04 -6.18 5.87
N SER A 55 -6.01 -7.27 5.11
CA SER A 55 -5.08 -7.48 4.01
C SER A 55 -5.81 -8.02 2.79
N TYR A 56 -5.33 -7.68 1.60
CA TYR A 56 -5.86 -8.20 0.34
C TYR A 56 -4.76 -8.30 -0.70
N GLU A 57 -4.66 -9.44 -1.39
CA GLU A 57 -3.71 -9.63 -2.48
C GLU A 57 -4.35 -9.18 -3.80
N THR A 58 -3.87 -8.08 -4.38
CA THR A 58 -4.40 -7.55 -5.65
C THR A 58 -3.94 -8.36 -6.87
N GLY A 59 -2.99 -9.30 -6.70
CA GLY A 59 -2.47 -10.16 -7.76
C GLY A 59 -1.39 -9.54 -8.64
N ALA A 60 -1.04 -8.27 -8.42
CA ALA A 60 0.05 -7.58 -9.11
C ALA A 60 0.61 -6.44 -8.27
N THR A 61 1.85 -6.03 -8.55
CA THR A 61 2.55 -5.00 -7.77
C THR A 61 1.75 -3.71 -7.58
N VAL A 62 1.81 -3.17 -6.36
CA VAL A 62 1.18 -1.88 -6.00
C VAL A 62 2.29 -0.85 -5.75
N PHE A 63 2.52 0.00 -6.75
CA PHE A 63 3.49 1.08 -6.68
C PHE A 63 2.89 2.42 -6.26
N GLY A 64 1.60 2.62 -6.58
CA GLY A 64 0.89 3.86 -6.29
C GLY A 64 0.50 4.00 -4.83
N GLY A 65 0.09 5.21 -4.46
CA GLY A 65 -0.63 5.46 -3.23
C GLY A 65 -2.09 5.03 -3.32
N MET A 66 -2.80 5.18 -2.22
CA MET A 66 -4.23 4.94 -2.16
C MET A 66 -4.97 6.28 -2.07
N SER A 67 -6.12 6.39 -2.72
CA SER A 67 -6.97 7.58 -2.60
C SER A 67 -8.19 7.27 -1.75
N VAL A 68 -8.67 8.24 -0.97
CA VAL A 68 -9.85 8.08 -0.11
C VAL A 68 -10.91 9.07 -0.53
N SER A 69 -12.13 8.60 -0.75
CA SER A 69 -13.30 9.44 -1.03
C SER A 69 -14.56 8.66 -0.69
N ASP A 70 -15.57 9.35 -0.14
CA ASP A 70 -16.91 8.81 0.12
C ASP A 70 -16.94 7.46 0.87
N GLY A 71 -16.08 7.30 1.88
CA GLY A 71 -16.01 6.07 2.68
C GLY A 71 -15.32 4.89 1.98
N CYS A 72 -14.73 5.13 0.81
CA CYS A 72 -14.01 4.15 0.01
C CYS A 72 -12.52 4.48 -0.11
N ILE A 73 -11.71 3.43 -0.22
CA ILE A 73 -10.32 3.50 -0.66
C ILE A 73 -10.20 3.00 -2.10
N TYR A 74 -9.38 3.65 -2.90
CA TYR A 74 -9.13 3.31 -4.30
C TYR A 74 -7.65 3.02 -4.52
N VAL A 75 -7.36 1.92 -5.22
CA VAL A 75 -5.99 1.49 -5.48
C VAL A 75 -5.87 0.79 -6.83
N GLY A 76 -4.88 1.20 -7.62
CA GLY A 76 -4.52 0.54 -8.87
C GLY A 76 -3.31 -0.38 -8.69
N ASN A 77 -3.23 -1.45 -9.48
CA ASN A 77 -2.06 -2.31 -9.55
C ASN A 77 -1.45 -2.37 -10.95
N GLY A 78 -0.31 -3.04 -11.07
CA GLY A 78 0.27 -3.40 -12.37
C GLY A 78 1.19 -2.37 -13.00
N TYR A 79 1.81 -1.53 -12.18
CA TYR A 79 2.86 -0.64 -12.64
C TYR A 79 4.13 -1.44 -12.93
N SER A 80 4.56 -1.46 -14.19
CA SER A 80 5.88 -1.96 -14.58
C SER A 80 6.90 -0.83 -14.52
N LEU A 81 7.81 -0.86 -13.55
CA LEU A 81 8.99 0.01 -13.59
C LEU A 81 9.94 -0.50 -14.67
N ARG A 82 10.12 0.27 -15.75
CA ARG A 82 11.25 0.07 -16.67
C ARG A 82 12.50 0.76 -16.13
N LEU A 83 13.07 0.21 -15.06
CA LEU A 83 14.37 0.64 -14.50
C LEU A 83 15.42 -0.47 -14.76
N GLY A 84 16.09 -0.38 -15.92
CA GLY A 84 17.22 -1.27 -16.27
C GLY A 84 16.88 -2.75 -16.53
N SER A 85 17.90 -3.54 -16.90
CA SER A 85 17.82 -4.95 -17.33
C SER A 85 17.53 -5.97 -16.21
N LEU A 86 16.99 -5.53 -15.06
CA LEU A 86 16.68 -6.39 -13.93
C LEU A 86 15.25 -6.13 -13.47
N SER A 87 14.31 -6.96 -13.92
CA SER A 87 13.13 -7.32 -13.11
C SER A 87 12.45 -8.57 -13.69
N PRO A 88 12.59 -9.73 -13.03
CA PRO A 88 11.71 -10.86 -13.23
C PRO A 88 10.35 -10.55 -12.58
N ALA A 89 9.27 -10.89 -13.29
CA ALA A 89 7.88 -10.99 -12.80
C ALA A 89 7.21 -9.70 -12.26
N SER A 90 7.17 -8.62 -13.05
CA SER A 90 6.02 -7.71 -12.93
C SER A 90 4.80 -8.44 -13.48
N ASN A 91 3.93 -8.96 -12.62
CA ASN A 91 2.59 -9.37 -13.05
C ASN A 91 1.93 -8.13 -13.65
N ALA A 92 1.54 -8.19 -14.92
CA ALA A 92 0.90 -7.09 -15.63
C ALA A 92 -0.54 -6.92 -15.12
N GLY A 93 -0.67 -6.34 -13.92
CA GLY A 93 -1.95 -5.85 -13.45
C GLY A 93 -2.46 -4.72 -14.36
N ALA A 94 -3.76 -4.58 -14.45
CA ALA A 94 -4.41 -3.44 -15.11
C ALA A 94 -5.71 -3.07 -14.39
N SER A 95 -5.79 -3.41 -13.10
CA SER A 95 -7.01 -3.37 -12.32
C SER A 95 -7.01 -2.18 -11.36
N LEU A 96 -8.18 -1.56 -11.22
CA LEU A 96 -8.50 -0.59 -10.18
C LEU A 96 -9.47 -1.26 -9.19
N TYR A 97 -9.14 -1.19 -7.91
CA TYR A 97 -9.95 -1.72 -6.82
C TYR A 97 -10.56 -0.57 -6.02
N ALA A 98 -11.78 -0.80 -5.53
CA ALA A 98 -12.44 0.04 -4.55
C ALA A 98 -12.86 -0.82 -3.35
N PHE A 99 -12.52 -0.39 -2.13
CA PHE A 99 -12.98 -1.03 -0.90
C PHE A 99 -13.72 0.02 -0.07
N CYS A 100 -14.98 -0.23 0.23
CA CYS A 100 -15.86 0.73 0.87
C CYS A 100 -16.37 0.21 2.22
N LEU A 101 -16.61 1.13 3.14
CA LEU A 101 -17.44 0.87 4.31
C LEU A 101 -18.90 0.79 3.84
N ILE A 102 -19.52 -0.38 3.99
CA ILE A 102 -20.96 -0.59 3.78
C ILE A 102 -21.76 -0.18 5.01
#